data_AF-A0A6N7XXT5-F1
#
_entry.id   AF-A0A6N7XXT5-F1
#
_cell.length_a   1.000
_cell.length_b   1.000
_cell.length_c   1.000
_cell.angle_alpha   90.00
_cell.angle_beta   90.00
_cell.angle_gamma   90.00
#
_symmetry.space_group_name_H-M   'P 1'
#
loop_
_entity.id
_entity.type
_entity.pdbx_description
1 polymer ?
#
loop_
_entity_poly.entity_id
_entity_poly.type
_entity_poly.pdbx_seq_one_letter_code
_entity_poly.pdbx_strand_id
1 'polypeptide(L)' 'MYRENRNRQSFYVIRGIGMVNYLVRQGFDLIKVEDDKDKPEFKVFLFNNTPELREAMGGYKSR' A
#
# COMPACT_ATOMS: atom_id res chain seq x y z
N MET A 1 21.26 18.49 14.58
CA MET A 1 21.08 17.08 15.00
C MET A 1 19.60 16.85 15.29
N TYR A 2 18.84 16.28 14.35
CA TYR A 2 17.48 15.81 14.61
C TYR A 2 17.45 14.30 14.39
N ARG A 3 16.98 13.60 15.44
CA ARG A 3 16.91 12.13 15.58
C ARG A 3 16.01 11.52 14.50
N GLU A 4 16.58 10.73 13.59
CA GLU A 4 15.79 9.79 12.78
C GLU A 4 15.49 8.53 13.61
N ASN A 5 14.47 8.59 14.46
CA ASN A 5 13.79 7.36 14.87
C ASN A 5 12.94 6.87 13.69
N ARG A 6 13.58 6.29 12.67
CA ARG A 6 12.86 5.52 11.64
C ARG A 6 12.36 4.24 12.29
N ASN A 7 11.19 4.35 12.93
CA ASN A 7 10.29 3.21 13.08
C ASN A 7 10.22 2.56 11.69
N ARG A 8 10.78 1.36 11.52
CA ARG A 8 10.72 0.60 10.27
C ARG A 8 9.29 0.12 10.10
N GLN A 9 8.37 1.05 9.83
CA GLN A 9 7.01 0.72 9.47
C GLN A 9 7.12 -0.05 8.15
N SER A 10 6.84 -1.35 8.22
CA SER A 10 6.85 -2.20 7.04
C SER A 10 5.66 -1.76 6.19
N PHE A 11 5.92 -1.32 4.96
CA PHE A 11 4.88 -1.01 3.99
C PHE A 11 4.61 -2.21 3.09
N TYR A 12 3.37 -2.33 2.66
CA TYR A 12 2.99 -3.24 1.59
C TYR A 12 2.76 -2.42 0.31
N VAL A 13 3.34 -2.87 -0.80
CA VAL A 13 3.29 -2.18 -2.10
C VAL A 13 2.24 -2.83 -2.98
N ILE A 14 1.28 -2.03 -3.44
CA ILE A 14 0.19 -2.45 -4.33
C ILE A 14 0.32 -1.67 -5.64
N ARG A 15 0.15 -2.34 -6.79
CA ARG A 15 0.28 -1.72 -8.12
C ARG A 15 -1.06 -1.55 -8.84
N GLY A 16 -2.09 -2.26 -8.40
CA GLY A 16 -3.40 -2.26 -9.05
C GLY A 16 -4.38 -1.28 -8.43
N ILE A 17 -4.89 -0.32 -9.22
CA ILE A 17 -5.87 0.67 -8.74
C ILE A 17 -7.18 0.05 -8.22
N GLY A 18 -7.60 -1.09 -8.80
CA GLY A 18 -8.79 -1.80 -8.33
C GLY A 18 -8.65 -2.31 -6.89
N MET A 19 -7.49 -2.89 -6.56
CA MET A 19 -7.15 -3.35 -5.21
C MET A 19 -7.08 -2.16 -4.24
N VAL A 20 -6.44 -1.07 -4.65
CA VAL A 20 -6.35 0.17 -3.86
C VAL A 20 -7.74 0.69 -3.50
N ASN A 21 -8.62 0.83 -4.50
CA ASN A 21 -9.98 1.30 -4.30
C ASN A 21 -10.79 0.36 -3.40
N TYR A 22 -10.60 -0.95 -3.53
CA TYR A 22 -11.22 -1.93 -2.65
C TYR A 22 -10.75 -1.76 -1.20
N LEU A 23 -9.44 -1.68 -0.96
CA LEU A 23 -8.88 -1.57 0.40
C LEU A 23 -9.26 -0.25 1.07
N VAL A 24 -9.26 0.87 0.34
CA VAL A 24 -9.74 2.15 0.88
C VAL A 24 -11.21 2.06 1.30
N ARG A 25 -12.05 1.35 0.53
CA ARG A 25 -13.46 1.11 0.92
C ARG A 25 -13.62 0.15 2.10
N GLN A 26 -12.62 -0.68 2.39
CA GLN A 26 -12.56 -1.50 3.60
C GLN A 26 -12.02 -0.74 4.82
N GLY A 27 -11.65 0.54 4.66
CA GLY A 27 -11.18 1.40 5.74
C GLY A 27 -9.66 1.41 5.93
N PHE A 28 -8.89 0.87 4.99
CA PHE A 28 -7.42 0.96 5.04
C PHE A 28 -6.93 2.29 4.47
N ASP A 29 -5.97 2.90 5.17
CA ASP A 29 -5.36 4.15 4.74
C ASP A 29 -4.27 3.93 3.69
N LEU A 30 -4.41 4.64 2.56
CA LEU A 30 -3.33 4.80 1.59
C LEU A 30 -2.30 5.77 2.16
N ILE A 31 -1.12 5.27 2.51
CA ILE A 31 -0.08 6.06 3.17
C ILE A 31 0.65 6.95 2.16
N LYS A 32 1.00 6.39 1.01
CA LYS A 32 1.79 7.11 0.00
C LYS A 32 1.55 6.57 -1.40
N VAL A 33 1.71 7.44 -2.39
CA VAL A 33 1.86 7.08 -3.80
C VAL A 33 3.25 7.49 -4.24
N GLU A 34 3.98 6.56 -4.86
CA GLU A 34 5.31 6.81 -5.42
C GLU A 34 5.36 6.32 -6.87
N ASP A 35 6.37 6.77 -7.62
CA ASP A 35 6.71 6.18 -8.91
C ASP A 35 7.37 4.82 -8.70
N ASP A 36 7.08 3.87 -9.58
CA ASP A 36 7.77 2.58 -9.59
C ASP A 36 9.25 2.80 -9.94
N LYS A 37 10.13 2.15 -9.18
CA LYS A 37 11.59 2.33 -9.32
C LYS A 37 12.13 1.79 -10.64
N ASP A 38 11.53 0.73 -11.14
CA ASP A 38 11.96 0.05 -12.36
C ASP A 38 11.25 0.63 -13.59
N LYS A 39 10.03 1.15 -13.40
CA LYS A 39 9.22 1.72 -14.48
C LYS A 39 8.54 3.04 -14.05
N PRO A 40 9.27 4.17 -14.09
CA PRO A 40 8.81 5.46 -13.54
C PRO A 40 7.48 5.98 -14.11
N GLU A 41 7.01 5.47 -15.25
CA GLU A 41 5.71 5.78 -15.83
C GLU A 41 4.53 5.15 -15.04
N PHE A 42 4.79 4.19 -14.15
CA PHE A 42 3.79 3.55 -13.31
C PHE A 42 3.83 4.09 -11.88
N LYS A 43 2.66 4.12 -11.24
CA LYS A 43 2.52 4.45 -9.82
C LYS A 43 2.45 3.18 -8.97
N VAL A 44 3.01 3.25 -7.78
CA VAL A 44 2.85 2.27 -6.70
C VAL A 44 2.21 2.90 -5.49
N PHE A 45 1.39 2.12 -4.78
CA PHE A 45 0.55 2.54 -3.68
C PHE A 45 1.00 1.82 -2.41
N LEU A 46 1.32 2.58 -1.37
CA LEU A 46 1.87 2.05 -0.12
C LEU A 46 0.80 2.05 0.98
N PHE A 47 0.62 0.89 1.60
CA PHE A 47 -0.24 0.69 2.77
C PHE A 47 0.59 0.20 3.96
N ASN A 48 0.07 0.36 5.18
CA ASN A 48 0.66 -0.29 6.36
C ASN A 48 0.59 -1.81 6.21
N ASN A 49 1.72 -2.50 6.35
CA ASN A 49 1.76 -3.96 6.28
C ASN A 49 1.24 -4.58 7.58
N THR A 50 -0.08 -4.80 7.64
CA THR A 50 -0.73 -5.47 8.77
C THR A 50 -1.31 -6.84 8.35
N PRO A 51 -1.54 -7.77 9.30
CA PRO A 51 -2.22 -9.02 9.01
C PRO A 51 -3.62 -8.82 8.39
N GLU A 52 -4.36 -7.83 8.88
CA GLU A 52 -5.73 -7.51 8.43
C GLU A 52 -5.73 -7.04 6.97
N LEU A 53 -4.71 -6.25 6.56
CA LEU A 53 -4.53 -5.87 5.16
C LEU A 53 -4.37 -7.11 4.27
N ARG A 54 -3.56 -8.08 4.72
CA ARG A 54 -3.29 -9.32 3.96
C ARG A 54 -4.53 -10.19 3.84
N GLU A 55 -5.30 -10.29 4.92
CA GLU A 55 -6.59 -10.98 4.91
C GLU A 55 -7.58 -10.32 3.96
N ALA A 56 -7.74 -9.00 4.03
CA ALA A 56 -8.61 -8.24 3.13
C ALA A 56 -8.23 -8.43 1.66
N MET A 57 -6.92 -8.37 1.34
CA MET A 57 -6.44 -8.64 -0.02
C MET A 57 -6.82 -10.05 -0.52
N GLY A 58 -6.84 -11.06 0.36
CA GLY A 58 -7.29 -12.41 0.01
C GLY A 58 -8.78 -12.49 -0.33
N GLY A 59 -9.59 -11.56 0.17
CA GLY A 59 -11.01 -11.41 -0.15
C GLY A 59 -11.30 -10.66 -1.45
N TYR A 60 -10.30 -10.00 -2.04
CA TYR A 60 -10.49 -9.24 -3.27
C TYR A 60 -10.70 -10.16 -4.47
N LYS A 61 -11.87 -10.04 -5.10
CA LYS A 61 -12.16 -10.67 -6.40
C LYS A 61 -12.07 -9.60 -7.48
N SER A 62 -11.03 -9.65 -8.31
CA SER A 62 -11.01 -8.82 -9.52
C SER A 62 -12.14 -9.29 -10.43
N ARG A 63 -13.03 -8.38 -10.78
CA ARG A 63 -14.02 -8.60 -11.85
C ARG A 63 -13.33 -8.67 -13.20
#